data_AF-A0A7S1RDI5-F1
#
_entry.id   AF-A0A7S1RDI5-F1
#
_cell.length_a   1.000
_cell.length_b   1.000
_cell.length_c   1.000
_cell.angle_alpha   90.00
_cell.angle_beta   90.00
_cell.angle_gamma   90.00
#
_symmetry.space_group_name_H-M   'P 1'
#
loop_
_entity.id
_entity.type
_entity.pdbx_description
1 polymer ?
#
loop_
_entity_poly.entity_id
_entity_poly.type
_entity_poly.pdbx_seq_one_letter_code
_entity_poly.pdbx_strand_id
1 'polypeptide(L)'
;VVLPMLSFVLMGFMTCIVPCEDVADRLSLSFTLVLTSAAYKFVVASMLPAISYTTLLDGYVMWCSLFLFLIALENAVTSVESWLDYDAPAIMALGAMFFLVNLCYTARVLCALRAMRARRQ
;
A
#
# COMPACT_ATOMS: atom_id res chain seq x y z
N VAL A 1 -5.79 11.70 -3.23
CA VAL A 1 -4.53 10.93 -3.14
C VAL A 1 -4.57 9.83 -2.12
N VAL A 2 -4.83 10.11 -0.84
CA VAL A 2 -4.84 9.09 0.22
C VAL A 2 -5.98 8.06 0.07
N LEU A 3 -7.21 8.52 -0.22
CA LEU A 3 -8.38 7.64 -0.36
C LEU A 3 -8.24 6.60 -1.50
N PRO A 4 -7.86 6.95 -2.75
CA PRO A 4 -7.66 5.97 -3.83
C PRO A 4 -6.53 4.98 -3.54
N MET A 5 -5.44 5.45 -2.93
CA MET A 5 -4.30 4.61 -2.57
C MET A 5 -4.69 3.56 -1.53
N LEU A 6 -5.53 3.94 -0.57
CA LEU A 6 -6.06 3.00 0.42
C LEU A 6 -6.96 1.94 -0.24
N SER A 7 -7.82 2.32 -1.19
CA SER A 7 -8.66 1.34 -1.90
C SER A 7 -7.86 0.31 -2.71
N PHE A 8 -6.74 0.71 -3.34
CA PHE A 8 -5.88 -0.23 -4.07
C PHE A 8 -5.23 -1.26 -3.16
N VAL A 9 -4.77 -0.86 -1.98
CA VAL A 9 -4.16 -1.79 -1.02
C VAL A 9 -5.20 -2.73 -0.40
N LEU A 10 -6.42 -2.24 -0.14
CA LEU A 10 -7.53 -3.10 0.30
C LEU A 10 -7.89 -4.15 -0.74
N MET A 11 -7.91 -3.81 -2.03
CA MET A 11 -8.08 -4.80 -3.10
C MET A 11 -6.92 -5.80 -3.14
N GLY A 12 -5.69 -5.37 -2.86
CA GLY A 12 -4.51 -6.25 -2.77
C GLY A 12 -4.66 -7.34 -1.70
N PHE A 13 -5.33 -7.07 -0.57
CA PHE A 13 -5.61 -8.10 0.43
C PHE A 13 -6.65 -9.14 -0.02
N MET A 14 -7.55 -8.79 -0.95
CA MET A 14 -8.54 -9.75 -1.48
C MET A 14 -7.88 -10.82 -2.35
N THR A 15 -6.73 -10.53 -2.96
CA THR A 15 -5.93 -11.50 -3.74
C THR A 15 -5.44 -12.68 -2.89
N CYS A 16 -5.38 -12.53 -1.57
CA CYS A 16 -5.01 -13.61 -0.63
C CYS A 16 -6.15 -14.61 -0.35
N ILE A 17 -7.38 -14.29 -0.77
CA ILE A 17 -8.55 -15.19 -0.64
C ILE A 17 -8.62 -16.15 -1.85
N VAL A 18 -7.93 -15.83 -2.94
CA VAL A 18 -7.93 -16.64 -4.16
C VAL A 18 -7.15 -17.95 -3.93
N PRO A 19 -7.67 -19.12 -4.33
CA PRO A 19 -7.01 -20.41 -4.17
C PRO A 19 -5.62 -20.45 -4.82
N CYS A 20 -4.71 -21.25 -4.25
CA CYS A 20 -3.34 -21.40 -4.75
C CYS A 20 -3.22 -22.14 -6.09
N GLU A 21 -4.31 -22.76 -6.57
CA GLU A 21 -4.34 -23.52 -7.83
C GLU A 21 -4.15 -22.60 -9.06
N ASP A 22 -4.58 -21.34 -8.97
CA ASP A 22 -4.49 -20.34 -10.04
C ASP A 22 -3.46 -19.24 -9.74
N VAL A 23 -2.18 -19.64 -9.63
CA VAL A 23 -1.05 -18.73 -9.39
C VAL A 23 -0.96 -17.61 -10.44
N ALA A 24 -1.26 -17.93 -11.70
CA ALA A 24 -1.22 -16.98 -12.81
C ALA A 24 -2.19 -15.81 -12.63
N ASP A 25 -3.38 -16.08 -12.09
CA ASP A 25 -4.41 -15.06 -11.86
C ASP A 25 -4.05 -14.16 -10.68
N ARG A 26 -3.55 -14.73 -9.58
CA ARG A 26 -3.07 -13.96 -8.41
C ARG A 26 -1.92 -13.01 -8.77
N LEU A 27 -0.97 -13.48 -9.58
CA LEU A 27 0.15 -12.66 -10.05
C LEU A 27 -0.30 -11.55 -11.01
N SER A 28 -1.23 -11.86 -11.91
CA SER A 28 -1.77 -10.90 -12.88
C SER A 28 -2.51 -9.75 -12.18
N LEU A 29 -3.31 -10.06 -11.15
CA LEU A 29 -3.99 -9.06 -10.33
C LEU A 29 -2.98 -8.19 -9.55
N SER A 30 -1.98 -8.81 -8.94
CA SER A 30 -0.95 -8.11 -8.17
C SER A 30 -0.13 -7.14 -9.04
N PHE A 31 0.29 -7.58 -10.23
CA PHE A 31 1.02 -6.75 -11.18
C PHE A 31 0.18 -5.57 -11.68
N THR A 32 -1.10 -5.82 -11.95
CA THR A 32 -2.05 -4.77 -12.36
C THR A 32 -2.22 -3.71 -11.29
N LEU A 33 -2.32 -4.10 -10.01
CA LEU A 33 -2.41 -3.17 -8.88
C LEU A 33 -1.13 -2.33 -8.73
N VAL A 34 0.04 -2.94 -8.91
CA VAL A 34 1.33 -2.23 -8.90
C VAL A 34 1.40 -1.21 -10.04
N LEU A 35 1.01 -1.60 -11.26
CA LEU A 35 1.02 -0.72 -12.42
C LEU A 35 0.02 0.43 -12.28
N THR A 36 -1.16 0.15 -11.71
CA THR A 36 -2.20 1.15 -11.45
C THR A 36 -1.74 2.17 -10.41
N SER A 37 -1.10 1.72 -9.33
CA SER A 37 -0.49 2.60 -8.33
C SER A 37 0.62 3.48 -8.93
N ALA A 38 1.50 2.89 -9.76
CA ALA A 38 2.55 3.63 -10.45
C ALA A 38 1.98 4.68 -11.43
N ALA A 39 0.97 4.31 -12.22
CA ALA A 39 0.26 5.23 -13.11
C ALA A 39 -0.40 6.38 -12.34
N TYR A 40 -1.07 6.07 -11.23
CA TYR A 40 -1.68 7.08 -10.37
C TYR A 40 -0.62 8.03 -9.78
N LYS A 41 0.58 7.54 -9.42
CA LYS A 41 1.69 8.40 -8.98
C LYS A 41 2.07 9.40 -10.06
N PHE A 42 2.18 8.99 -11.33
CA PHE A 42 2.51 9.90 -12.43
C PHE A 42 1.41 10.96 -12.66
N VAL A 43 0.14 10.56 -12.56
CA VAL A 43 -1.00 11.49 -12.67
C VAL A 43 -1.00 12.50 -11.50
N VAL A 44 -0.65 12.06 -10.29
CA VAL A 44 -0.53 12.96 -9.15
C VAL A 44 0.66 13.90 -9.32
N ALA A 45 1.80 13.38 -9.78
CA ALA A 45 3.00 14.18 -10.01
C ALA A 45 2.81 15.27 -11.07
N SER A 46 1.94 15.07 -12.07
CA SER A 46 1.64 16.08 -13.09
C SER A 46 0.69 17.18 -12.61
N MET A 47 -0.08 16.94 -11.55
CA MET A 47 -1.04 17.89 -10.98
C MET A 47 -0.43 18.74 -9.85
N LEU A 48 0.72 18.32 -9.29
CA LEU A 48 1.44 19.09 -8.29
C LEU A 48 2.57 19.92 -8.95
N PRO A 49 2.70 21.23 -8.65
CA PRO A 49 3.84 22.01 -9.11
C PRO A 49 5.14 21.44 -8.53
N ALA A 50 6.20 21.42 -9.35
CA ALA A 50 7.50 20.85 -8.99
C ALA A 50 8.16 21.63 -7.83
N ILE A 51 7.90 21.20 -6.60
CA ILE A 51 8.52 21.75 -5.38
C ILE A 51 9.58 20.74 -4.91
N SER A 52 10.82 21.20 -4.74
CA SER A 52 12.02 20.38 -4.47
C SER A 52 12.06 19.67 -3.10
N TYR A 53 11.09 19.91 -2.22
CA TYR A 53 11.02 19.22 -0.95
C TYR A 53 10.10 18.01 -1.11
N THR A 54 10.62 16.82 -0.81
CA THR A 54 9.83 15.59 -0.71
C THR A 54 8.67 15.85 0.24
N THR A 55 7.49 16.09 -0.34
CA THR A 55 6.30 16.31 0.47
C THR A 55 6.01 15.02 1.23
N LEU A 56 5.54 15.13 2.47
CA LEU A 56 5.07 13.97 3.26
C LEU A 56 4.06 13.10 2.50
N LEU A 57 3.42 13.66 1.47
CA LEU A 57 2.46 13.01 0.60
C LEU A 57 3.13 12.14 -0.48
N ASP A 58 4.24 12.59 -1.09
CA ASP A 58 4.99 11.79 -2.07
C ASP A 58 5.66 10.56 -1.41
N GLY A 59 6.19 10.75 -0.19
CA GLY A 59 6.72 9.65 0.62
C GLY A 59 5.67 8.58 0.94
N TYR A 60 4.43 8.98 1.26
CA TYR A 60 3.34 8.04 1.53
C TYR A 60 2.94 7.23 0.29
N VAL A 61 2.88 7.87 -0.89
CA VAL A 61 2.56 7.19 -2.15
C VAL A 61 3.66 6.18 -2.53
N MET A 62 4.93 6.54 -2.34
CA MET A 62 6.04 5.61 -2.57
C MET A 62 6.01 4.41 -1.62
N TRP A 63 5.70 4.63 -0.34
CA TRP A 63 5.50 3.56 0.64
C TRP A 63 4.35 2.62 0.26
N CYS A 64 3.19 3.14 -0.16
CA CYS A 64 2.07 2.31 -0.60
C CYS A 64 2.41 1.48 -1.85
N SER A 65 3.15 2.08 -2.79
CA SER A 65 3.60 1.37 -4.00
C SER A 65 4.60 0.25 -3.68
N LEU A 66 5.54 0.48 -2.75
CA LEU A 66 6.44 -0.55 -2.24
C LEU A 66 5.69 -1.66 -1.53
N PHE A 67 4.66 -1.31 -0.77
CA PHE A 67 3.85 -2.28 -0.05
C PHE A 67 3.08 -3.21 -1.00
N LEU A 68 2.47 -2.69 -2.07
CA LEU A 68 1.83 -3.49 -3.11
C LEU A 68 2.84 -4.43 -3.82
N PHE A 69 4.08 -4.00 -3.99
CA PHE A 69 5.13 -4.84 -4.55
C PHE A 69 5.54 -5.98 -3.60
N LEU A 70 5.57 -5.74 -2.28
CA LEU A 70 5.82 -6.78 -1.29
C LEU A 70 4.70 -7.82 -1.25
N ILE A 71 3.43 -7.40 -1.35
CA ILE A 71 2.29 -8.32 -1.49
C ILE A 71 2.46 -9.18 -2.75
N ALA A 72 2.84 -8.58 -3.89
CA ALA A 72 3.07 -9.33 -5.12
C ALA A 72 4.19 -10.39 -4.97
N LEU A 73 5.27 -10.05 -4.25
CA LEU A 73 6.37 -10.98 -3.96
C LEU A 73 5.93 -12.12 -3.05
N GLU A 74 5.18 -11.85 -1.99
CA GLU A 74 4.63 -12.89 -1.10
C GLU A 74 3.75 -13.86 -1.91
N ASN A 75 2.82 -13.34 -2.72
CA ASN A 75 1.96 -14.16 -3.58
C ASN A 75 2.77 -15.02 -4.56
N ALA A 76 3.92 -14.53 -5.05
CA ALA A 76 4.83 -15.30 -5.89
C ALA A 76 5.57 -16.40 -5.09
N VAL A 77 5.99 -16.11 -3.86
CA VAL A 77 6.69 -17.08 -3.00
C VAL A 77 5.75 -18.20 -2.53
N THR A 78 4.49 -17.88 -2.18
CA THR A 78 3.47 -18.86 -1.80
C THR A 78 3.18 -19.87 -2.90
N SER A 79 3.41 -19.54 -4.17
CA SER A 79 3.25 -20.49 -5.29
C SER A 79 4.23 -21.66 -5.29
N VAL A 80 5.33 -21.56 -4.53
CA VAL A 80 6.30 -22.62 -4.36
C VAL A 80 5.80 -23.51 -3.22
N GLU A 81 5.34 -24.72 -3.55
CA GLU A 81 4.57 -25.63 -2.66
C GLU A 81 5.18 -25.88 -1.26
N SER A 82 6.47 -25.62 -1.04
CA SER A 82 7.09 -25.78 0.28
C SER A 82 6.78 -24.68 1.31
N TRP A 83 6.08 -23.59 0.92
CA TRP A 83 5.85 -22.42 1.79
C TRP A 83 4.38 -22.22 2.20
N LEU A 84 3.52 -23.20 1.94
CA LEU A 84 2.06 -23.12 2.14
C LEU A 84 1.66 -22.88 3.62
N ASP A 85 2.43 -23.42 4.58
CA ASP A 85 2.21 -23.20 6.02
C ASP A 85 2.52 -21.75 6.49
N TYR A 86 3.25 -20.96 5.68
CA TYR A 86 3.65 -19.59 6.02
C TYR A 86 2.70 -18.50 5.51
N ASP A 87 1.64 -18.85 4.77
CA ASP A 87 0.74 -17.87 4.13
C ASP A 87 -0.09 -17.08 5.17
N ALA A 88 -0.68 -17.78 6.15
CA ALA A 88 -1.48 -17.15 7.20
C ALA A 88 -0.70 -16.14 8.09
N PRO A 89 0.49 -16.47 8.63
CA PRO A 89 1.25 -15.51 9.42
C PRO A 89 1.80 -14.35 8.57
N ALA A 90 2.11 -14.57 7.29
CA ALA A 90 2.62 -13.54 6.40
C ALA A 90 1.54 -12.50 6.04
N ILE A 91 0.32 -12.94 5.74
CA ILE A 91 -0.85 -12.06 5.54
C ILE A 91 -1.15 -11.25 6.80
N MET A 92 -1.13 -11.89 7.98
CA MET A 92 -1.34 -11.20 9.25
C MET A 92 -0.27 -10.15 9.54
N ALA A 93 1.01 -10.48 9.28
CA ALA A 93 2.12 -9.57 9.49
C ALA A 93 2.04 -8.35 8.54
N LEU A 94 1.75 -8.58 7.25
CA LEU A 94 1.54 -7.52 6.27
C LEU A 94 0.33 -6.65 6.62
N GLY A 95 -0.81 -7.27 6.98
CA GLY A 95 -1.99 -6.56 7.44
C GLY A 95 -1.69 -5.67 8.64
N ALA A 96 -1.04 -6.21 9.67
CA ALA A 96 -0.64 -5.46 10.86
C ALA A 96 0.31 -4.31 10.53
N MET A 97 1.32 -4.56 9.69
CA MET A 97 2.26 -3.53 9.23
C MET A 97 1.54 -2.39 8.49
N PHE A 98 0.60 -2.73 7.60
CA PHE A 98 -0.19 -1.74 6.86
C PHE A 98 -1.05 -0.88 7.80
N PHE A 99 -1.80 -1.50 8.71
CA PHE A 99 -2.63 -0.76 9.66
C PHE A 99 -1.80 0.11 10.60
N LEU A 100 -0.64 -0.37 11.08
CA LEU A 100 0.27 0.40 11.93
C LEU A 100 0.84 1.62 11.21
N VAL A 101 1.30 1.48 9.97
CA VAL A 101 1.85 2.59 9.17
C VAL A 101 0.76 3.63 8.87
N ASN A 102 -0.46 3.19 8.51
CA ASN A 102 -1.60 4.08 8.29
C ASN A 102 -2.06 4.79 9.58
N LEU A 103 -2.12 4.09 10.71
CA LEU A 103 -2.44 4.66 12.02
C LEU A 103 -1.38 5.68 12.48
N CYS A 104 -0.09 5.38 12.30
CA CYS A 104 0.99 6.29 12.67
C CYS A 104 0.99 7.56 11.80
N TYR A 105 0.74 7.41 10.49
CA TYR A 105 0.64 8.54 9.57
C TYR A 105 -0.59 9.42 9.88
N THR A 106 -1.75 8.82 10.06
CA THR A 106 -2.98 9.56 10.44
C THR A 106 -2.86 10.21 11.81
N ALA A 107 -2.26 9.55 12.80
CA ALA A 107 -1.97 10.14 14.11
C ALA A 107 -1.02 11.34 14.02
N ARG A 108 0.07 11.25 13.24
CA ARG A 108 0.98 12.39 13.01
C ARG A 108 0.29 13.56 12.33
N VAL A 109 -0.52 13.29 11.30
CA VAL A 109 -1.30 14.33 10.60
C VAL A 109 -2.36 14.95 11.52
N LEU A 110 -3.09 14.15 12.30
CA LEU A 110 -4.09 14.63 13.25
C LEU A 110 -3.45 15.43 14.39
N CYS A 111 -2.32 14.99 14.94
CA CYS A 111 -1.57 15.75 15.95
C CYS A 111 -1.04 17.07 15.38
N ALA A 112 -0.52 17.08 14.15
CA ALA A 112 -0.09 18.31 13.48
C ALA A 112 -1.27 19.27 13.22
N LEU A 113 -2.43 18.75 12.80
CA LEU A 113 -3.65 19.53 12.59
C LEU A 113 -4.21 20.08 13.91
N ARG A 114 -4.20 19.28 14.99
CA ARG A 114 -4.58 19.73 16.33
C ARG A 114 -3.65 20.83 16.84
N ALA A 115 -2.33 20.68 16.64
CA ALA A 115 -1.35 21.70 17.00
C ALA A 115 -1.51 23.01 16.20
N MET A 116 -1.86 22.93 14.91
CA MET A 116 -2.13 24.13 14.10
C MET A 116 -3.46 24.81 14.47
N ARG A 117 -4.50 24.06 14.84
CA ARG A 117 -5.75 24.64 15.37
C ARG A 117 -5.54 25.30 16.73
N ALA A 118 -4.73 24.71 17.60
CA ALA A 118 -4.39 25.29 18.90
C ALA A 118 -3.58 26.59 18.81
N ARG A 119 -2.89 26.86 17.70
CA ARG A 119 -2.19 28.14 17.44
C ARG A 119 -3.06 29.22 16.80
N ARG A 120 -4.28 28.87 16.35
CA ARG A 120 -5.25 29.82 15.75
C ARG A 120 -6.24 30.37 16.78
N GLN A 121 -6.25 29.84 18.01
CA GLN A 121 -6.96 30.38 19.16
C GLN A 121 -5.97 31.10 20.08
#